data_AF-A0A348WAV2-F1
#
_entry.id   AF-A0A348WAV2-F1
#
_cell.length_a   1.000
_cell.length_b   1.000
_cell.length_c   1.000
_cell.angle_alpha   90.00
_cell.angle_beta   90.00
_cell.angle_gamma   90.00
#
_symmetry.space_group_name_H-M   'P 1'
#
loop_
_entity.id
_entity.type
_entity.pdbx_description
1 polymer ?
#
loop_
_entity_poly.entity_id
_entity_poly.type
_entity_poly.pdbx_seq_one_letter_code
_entity_poly.pdbx_strand_id
1 'polypeptide(L)'
;EDFVPENTVMTSLININSPMTFDDVMMGAMEVYAENNQACIISPFIVGGAMAPVSVAGTLTQVLAEVLAGVAYNQLVRPGAPAIFGAFVSSIDMNSGAPTFG
;
A
#
# COMPACT_ATOMS: atom_id res chain seq x y z
N GLU A 1 -22.22 -21.07 -3.45
CA GLU A 1 -21.59 -20.03 -2.61
C GLU A 1 -20.12 -19.80 -2.98
N ASP A 2 -19.57 -20.60 -3.90
CA ASP A 2 -18.13 -20.66 -4.20
C ASP A 2 -17.62 -19.62 -5.22
N PHE A 3 -18.52 -18.82 -5.82
CA PHE A 3 -18.13 -17.85 -6.84
C PHE A 3 -17.13 -16.80 -6.32
N VAL A 4 -17.33 -16.28 -5.10
CA VAL A 4 -16.49 -15.21 -4.54
C VAL A 4 -15.08 -15.71 -4.18
N PRO A 5 -14.89 -16.87 -3.51
CA PRO A 5 -13.55 -17.42 -3.27
C PRO A 5 -12.77 -17.80 -4.54
N GLU A 6 -13.46 -18.07 -5.65
CA GLU A 6 -12.85 -18.44 -6.94
C GLU A 6 -12.63 -17.23 -7.88
N ASN A 7 -13.31 -16.11 -7.64
CA ASN A 7 -13.25 -14.92 -8.49
C ASN A 7 -13.03 -13.65 -7.67
N THR A 8 -12.07 -12.84 -8.10
CA THR A 8 -11.85 -11.52 -7.52
C THR A 8 -12.99 -10.58 -7.94
N VAL A 9 -13.81 -10.18 -6.98
CA VAL A 9 -14.99 -9.31 -7.20
C VAL A 9 -14.90 -7.99 -6.45
N MET A 10 -13.94 -7.87 -5.52
CA MET A 10 -13.71 -6.71 -4.69
C MET A 10 -12.24 -6.30 -4.74
N THR A 11 -12.02 -4.99 -4.59
CA THR A 11 -10.71 -4.40 -4.32
C THR A 11 -10.77 -3.66 -2.99
N SER A 12 -9.73 -3.79 -2.17
CA SER A 12 -9.58 -3.02 -0.94
C SER A 12 -8.29 -2.22 -0.96
N LEU A 13 -8.36 -0.98 -0.50
CA LEU A 13 -7.19 -0.15 -0.30
C LEU A 13 -6.54 -0.50 1.03
N ILE A 14 -5.31 -1.01 0.97
CA ILE A 14 -4.50 -1.33 2.13
C ILE A 14 -3.37 -0.30 2.20
N ASN A 15 -3.52 0.66 3.11
CA ASN A 15 -2.51 1.68 3.28
C ASN A 15 -1.33 1.18 4.10
N ILE A 16 -0.14 1.66 3.75
CA ILE A 16 1.05 1.53 4.57
C ILE A 16 1.21 2.89 5.26
N ASN A 17 1.38 2.85 6.59
CA ASN A 17 1.64 4.03 7.40
C ASN A 17 3.11 4.45 7.22
N SER A 18 3.40 5.13 6.12
CA SER A 18 4.76 5.52 5.80
C SER A 18 5.31 6.52 6.84
N PRO A 19 6.59 6.40 7.25
CA PRO A 19 7.60 5.51 6.68
C PRO A 19 7.60 4.08 7.29
N MET A 20 7.58 3.09 6.40
CA MET A 20 7.89 1.68 6.66
C MET A 20 7.10 1.01 7.80
N THR A 21 5.89 1.48 8.11
CA THR A 21 5.07 0.91 9.18
C THR A 21 3.79 0.30 8.63
N PHE A 22 3.52 -0.95 9.03
CA PHE A 22 2.30 -1.68 8.73
C PHE A 22 1.49 -1.80 10.01
N ASP A 23 0.36 -1.09 10.09
CA ASP A 23 -0.51 -1.14 11.27
C ASP A 23 -1.41 -2.38 11.28
N ASP A 24 -1.85 -2.76 12.47
CA ASP A 24 -2.66 -3.95 12.74
C ASP A 24 -4.01 -3.94 12.00
N VAL A 25 -4.64 -2.77 11.87
CA VAL A 25 -5.93 -2.65 11.19
C VAL A 25 -5.79 -2.93 9.70
N MET A 26 -4.82 -2.30 9.03
CA MET A 26 -4.58 -2.51 7.60
C MET A 26 -4.10 -3.94 7.30
N MET A 27 -3.25 -4.51 8.16
CA MET A 27 -2.77 -5.89 7.99
C MET A 27 -3.89 -6.92 8.21
N GLY A 28 -4.73 -6.73 9.23
CA GLY A 28 -5.90 -7.59 9.46
C GLY A 28 -6.89 -7.53 8.29
N ALA A 29 -7.11 -6.35 7.70
CA ALA A 29 -7.90 -6.24 6.48
C ALA A 29 -7.25 -7.00 5.30
N MET A 30 -5.94 -6.81 5.08
CA MET A 30 -5.21 -7.52 4.02
C MET A 30 -5.37 -9.04 4.13
N GLU A 31 -5.23 -9.60 5.33
CA GLU A 31 -5.38 -11.03 5.58
C GLU A 31 -6.76 -11.53 5.15
N VAL A 32 -7.83 -10.85 5.59
CA VAL A 32 -9.21 -11.21 5.24
C VAL A 32 -9.43 -11.19 3.73
N TYR A 33 -8.97 -10.14 3.03
CA TYR A 33 -9.14 -10.06 1.57
C TYR A 33 -8.30 -11.11 0.84
N ALA A 34 -7.04 -11.32 1.26
CA ALA A 34 -6.13 -12.29 0.64
C ALA A 34 -6.64 -13.73 0.81
N GLU A 35 -7.03 -14.13 2.02
CA GLU A 35 -7.62 -15.46 2.29
C GLU A 35 -8.82 -15.75 1.38
N ASN A 36 -9.59 -14.73 1.03
CA ASN A 36 -10.81 -14.83 0.24
C ASN A 36 -10.63 -14.53 -1.26
N ASN A 37 -9.40 -14.51 -1.80
CA ASN A 37 -9.09 -14.25 -3.22
C ASN A 37 -9.48 -12.86 -3.74
N GLN A 38 -9.57 -11.88 -2.85
CA GLN A 38 -9.94 -10.51 -3.19
C GLN A 38 -8.69 -9.65 -3.32
N ALA A 39 -8.76 -8.61 -4.14
CA ALA A 39 -7.59 -7.83 -4.51
C ALA A 39 -7.24 -6.79 -3.44
N CYS A 40 -5.96 -6.77 -3.04
CA CYS A 40 -5.42 -5.73 -2.16
C CYS A 40 -4.65 -4.70 -2.99
N ILE A 41 -5.07 -3.43 -2.94
CA ILE A 41 -4.28 -2.29 -3.43
C ILE A 41 -3.33 -1.91 -2.30
N ILE A 42 -2.07 -2.30 -2.44
CA ILE A 42 -1.06 -2.12 -1.41
C ILE A 42 -0.38 -0.77 -1.67
N SER A 43 -0.71 0.23 -0.85
CA SER A 43 -0.39 1.63 -1.16
C SER A 43 0.28 2.36 0.02
N PRO A 44 1.56 2.69 -0.11
CA PRO A 44 2.19 3.77 0.67
C PRO A 44 1.35 5.03 0.63
N PHE A 45 1.28 5.70 1.78
CA PHE A 45 0.73 7.04 1.90
C PHE A 45 1.87 8.00 2.21
N ILE A 46 2.38 8.68 1.17
CA ILE A 46 3.59 9.48 1.28
C ILE A 46 3.32 10.95 0.97
N VAL A 47 3.76 11.80 1.89
CA VAL A 47 4.04 13.22 1.65
C VAL A 47 5.56 13.40 1.62
N GLY A 48 6.14 13.58 0.44
CA GLY A 48 7.58 13.69 0.22
C GLY A 48 8.18 14.90 0.94
N GLY A 49 9.26 14.67 1.70
CA GLY A 49 9.84 15.65 2.62
C GLY A 49 9.32 15.57 4.06
N ALA A 50 8.24 14.83 4.31
CA ALA A 50 7.70 14.56 5.65
C ALA A 50 7.72 13.06 5.99
N MET A 51 7.14 12.22 5.13
CA MET A 51 7.02 10.76 5.33
C MET A 51 8.00 9.95 4.47
N ALA A 52 8.77 10.62 3.62
CA ALA A 52 9.80 10.05 2.77
C ALA A 52 10.90 11.10 2.47
N PRO A 53 12.09 10.70 1.97
CA PRO A 53 13.13 11.64 1.57
C PRO A 53 12.61 12.66 0.53
N VAL A 54 13.04 13.92 0.64
CA VAL A 54 12.63 14.99 -0.30
C VAL A 54 13.02 14.71 -1.76
N SER A 55 14.05 13.88 -1.99
CA SER A 55 14.47 13.48 -3.33
C SER A 55 13.49 12.50 -3.97
N VAL A 56 13.17 12.69 -5.25
CA VAL A 56 12.31 11.77 -6.03
C VAL A 56 12.82 10.33 -5.98
N ALA A 57 14.12 10.11 -6.22
CA ALA A 57 14.70 8.77 -6.20
C ALA A 57 14.58 8.10 -4.82
N GLY A 58 14.82 8.85 -3.74
CA GLY A 58 14.66 8.35 -2.37
C GLY A 58 13.21 7.99 -2.05
N THR A 59 12.25 8.85 -2.43
CA THR A 59 10.82 8.56 -2.26
C THR A 59 10.40 7.31 -3.04
N LEU A 60 10.77 7.19 -4.32
CA LEU A 60 10.43 6.02 -5.13
C LEU A 60 11.09 4.73 -4.62
N THR A 61 12.31 4.82 -4.07
CA THR A 61 12.96 3.67 -3.43
C THR A 61 12.18 3.21 -2.20
N GLN A 62 11.69 4.14 -1.37
CA GLN A 62 10.85 3.82 -0.23
C GLN A 62 9.50 3.23 -0.66
N VAL A 63 8.83 3.82 -1.66
CA VAL A 63 7.59 3.28 -2.24
C VAL A 63 7.79 1.82 -2.67
N LEU A 64 8.86 1.55 -3.41
CA LEU A 64 9.16 0.21 -3.88
C LEU A 64 9.38 -0.77 -2.72
N ALA A 65 10.13 -0.37 -1.70
CA ALA A 65 10.39 -1.21 -0.54
C ALA A 65 9.11 -1.55 0.23
N GLU A 66 8.28 -0.54 0.49
CA GLU A 66 7.01 -0.69 1.22
C GLU A 66 6.03 -1.57 0.44
N VAL A 67 5.82 -1.31 -0.86
CA VAL A 67 4.90 -2.13 -1.67
C VAL A 67 5.39 -3.56 -1.81
N LEU A 68 6.68 -3.80 -2.07
CA LEU A 68 7.20 -5.16 -2.21
C LEU A 68 7.07 -5.96 -0.91
N ALA A 69 7.29 -5.33 0.25
CA ALA A 69 7.06 -5.97 1.54
C ALA A 69 5.59 -6.36 1.72
N GLY A 70 4.65 -5.46 1.41
CA GLY A 70 3.22 -5.76 1.49
C GLY A 70 2.79 -6.83 0.48
N VAL A 71 3.25 -6.78 -0.77
CA VAL A 71 2.96 -7.79 -1.80
C VAL A 71 3.48 -9.15 -1.36
N ALA A 72 4.71 -9.22 -0.84
CA ALA A 72 5.27 -10.46 -0.32
C ALA A 72 4.41 -11.02 0.82
N TYR A 73 4.01 -10.18 1.77
CA TYR A 73 3.11 -10.61 2.86
C TYR A 73 1.76 -11.13 2.33
N ASN A 74 1.13 -10.42 1.41
CA ASN A 74 -0.13 -10.85 0.79
C ASN A 74 -0.01 -12.24 0.13
N GLN A 75 1.13 -12.53 -0.52
CA GLN A 75 1.41 -13.86 -1.09
C GLN A 75 1.71 -14.93 -0.02
N LEU A 76 2.25 -14.55 1.14
CA LEU A 76 2.43 -15.47 2.28
C LEU A 76 1.10 -15.87 2.91
N VAL A 77 0.13 -14.95 2.97
CA VAL A 77 -1.23 -15.25 3.45
C VAL A 77 -1.91 -16.25 2.52
N ARG A 78 -1.93 -15.95 1.21
CA ARG A 78 -2.45 -16.87 0.19
C ARG A 78 -1.65 -16.74 -1.11
N PRO A 79 -0.90 -17.78 -1.51
CA PRO A 79 -0.24 -17.79 -2.81
C PRO A 79 -1.24 -17.58 -3.95
N GLY A 80 -0.98 -16.60 -4.81
CA GLY A 80 -1.84 -16.24 -5.92
C GLY A 80 -2.95 -15.24 -5.58
N ALA A 81 -3.06 -14.77 -4.33
CA ALA A 81 -4.00 -13.69 -3.99
C ALA A 81 -3.68 -12.43 -4.83
N PRO A 82 -4.67 -11.77 -5.45
CA PRO A 82 -4.42 -10.64 -6.32
C PRO A 82 -3.90 -9.43 -5.52
N ALA A 83 -2.85 -8.78 -6.05
CA ALA A 83 -2.28 -7.58 -5.46
C ALA A 83 -2.08 -6.51 -6.54
N ILE A 84 -2.34 -5.26 -6.17
CA ILE A 84 -2.16 -4.09 -7.02
C ILE A 84 -1.12 -3.18 -6.36
N PHE A 85 -0.10 -2.78 -7.12
CA PHE A 85 0.89 -1.81 -6.68
C PHE A 85 0.24 -0.42 -6.62
N GLY A 86 0.00 0.07 -5.40
CA GLY A 86 -0.49 1.44 -5.15
C GLY A 86 0.66 2.40 -4.86
N ALA A 87 0.44 3.69 -5.15
CA ALA A 87 1.38 4.75 -4.79
C ALA A 87 0.63 6.08 -4.64
N PHE A 88 0.25 6.43 -3.42
CA PHE A 88 -0.15 7.80 -3.11
C PHE A 88 1.10 8.58 -2.71
N VAL A 89 1.57 9.45 -3.61
CA VAL A 89 2.77 10.26 -3.40
C VAL A 89 2.45 11.71 -3.74
N SER A 90 2.55 12.58 -2.74
CA SER A 90 2.49 14.04 -2.89
C SER A 90 3.79 14.70 -2.40
N SER A 91 3.93 16.01 -2.58
CA SER A 91 5.03 16.80 -2.01
C SER A 91 4.55 17.72 -0.90
N ILE A 92 5.46 18.20 -0.07
CA ILE A 92 5.18 19.25 0.92
C ILE A 92 5.68 20.61 0.43
N ASP A 93 4.89 21.67 0.62
CA ASP A 93 5.40 23.04 0.50
C ASP A 93 6.30 23.35 1.71
N MET A 94 7.57 23.65 1.48
CA MET A 94 8.52 23.87 2.57
C MET A 94 8.26 25.16 3.36
N ASN A 95 7.46 26.09 2.83
CA ASN A 95 7.12 27.33 3.53
C ASN A 95 5.94 27.13 4.50
N SER A 96 4.86 26.48 4.05
CA SER A 96 3.62 26.30 4.82
C SER A 96 3.50 24.95 5.52
N GLY A 97 4.27 23.94 5.10
CA GLY A 97 4.13 22.56 5.57
C GLY A 97 2.88 21.84 5.03
N ALA A 98 2.13 22.48 4.12
CA ALA A 98 0.91 21.89 3.57
C ALA A 98 1.25 20.83 2.49
N PRO A 99 0.44 19.76 2.38
CA PRO A 99 0.48 18.88 1.22
C PRO A 99 0.17 19.66 -0.07
N THR A 100 0.96 19.41 -1.10
CA THR A 100 0.83 20.03 -2.42
C THR A 100 0.57 18.98 -3.48
N PHE A 101 -0.22 19.36 -4.48
CA PHE A 101 -0.55 18.56 -5.64
C PHE A 101 -0.44 19.43 -6.88
N GLY A 102 0.14 18.89 -7.96
CA GLY A 102 0.22 19.56 -9.27
C GLY A 102 0.75 20.97 -9.23
#